data_AF-A0A8T3LJ25-F1
#
_entry.id   AF-A0A8T3LJ25-F1
#
_cell.length_a   1.000
_cell.length_b   1.000
_cell.length_c   1.000
_cell.angle_alpha   90.00
_cell.angle_beta   90.00
_cell.angle_gamma   90.00
#
_symmetry.space_group_name_H-M   'P 1'
#
loop_
_entity.id
_entity.type
_entity.pdbx_description
1 polymer ?
#
loop_
_entity_poly.entity_id
_entity_poly.type
_entity_poly.pdbx_seq_one_letter_code
_entity_poly.pdbx_strand_id
1 'polypeptide(L)'
;RAGAAYTPHAATQDRRIKAIGTVRAVNIGSMFRHGRENTVKSIDALPYVEAGSNARTSDISSGEYAVMPLAPMKESDAPNEELRQAWEYYHTPRAQYPTAPGYATLRSLNQIITYDAYHMAEVYLTQPM
;
A
#
# COMPACT_ATOMS: atom_id res chain seq x y z
N ARG A 1 -1.35 -8.29 -4.89
CA ARG A 1 -2.57 -7.42 -4.86
C ARG A 1 -2.25 -5.95 -5.16
N ALA A 2 -1.06 -5.44 -4.84
CA ALA A 2 -0.70 -4.02 -5.04
C ALA A 2 -0.63 -3.54 -6.51
N GLY A 3 -0.47 -4.40 -7.53
CA GLY A 3 -0.43 -3.95 -8.93
C GLY A 3 -1.69 -3.18 -9.36
N ALA A 4 -2.87 -3.66 -8.95
CA ALA A 4 -4.14 -2.97 -9.16
C ALA A 4 -4.25 -1.62 -8.42
N ALA A 5 -3.34 -1.35 -7.47
CA ALA A 5 -3.26 -0.07 -6.77
C ALA A 5 -2.60 1.04 -7.58
N TYR A 6 -1.84 0.70 -8.60
CA TYR A 6 -1.05 1.66 -9.38
C TYR A 6 -1.55 1.79 -10.82
N THR A 7 -2.23 0.77 -11.34
CA THR A 7 -2.76 0.75 -12.72
C THR A 7 -3.67 1.95 -13.04
N PRO A 8 -4.61 2.38 -12.17
CA PRO A 8 -5.43 3.56 -12.45
C PRO A 8 -4.58 4.83 -12.57
N HIS A 9 -3.66 5.06 -11.64
CA HIS A 9 -2.74 6.19 -11.68
C HIS A 9 -1.86 6.17 -12.95
N ALA A 10 -1.39 5.00 -13.36
CA ALA A 10 -0.65 4.84 -14.60
C ALA A 10 -1.49 5.22 -15.82
N ALA A 11 -2.76 4.77 -15.90
CA ALA A 11 -3.64 5.12 -17.01
C ALA A 11 -3.99 6.62 -17.06
N THR A 12 -4.10 7.28 -15.91
CA THR A 12 -4.27 8.74 -15.81
C THR A 12 -3.11 9.47 -16.50
N GLN A 13 -1.85 9.10 -16.21
CA GLN A 13 -0.66 9.86 -16.65
C GLN A 13 0.07 9.30 -17.89
N ASP A 14 -0.18 8.06 -18.29
CA ASP A 14 0.46 7.43 -19.45
C ASP A 14 -0.56 7.13 -20.55
N ARG A 15 -0.56 7.98 -21.57
CA ARG A 15 -1.51 7.90 -22.71
C ARG A 15 -1.21 6.76 -23.68
N ARG A 16 -0.13 6.00 -23.45
CA ARG A 16 0.14 4.75 -24.17
C ARG A 16 -0.80 3.64 -23.72
N ILE A 17 -1.29 3.68 -22.47
CA ILE A 17 -2.27 2.72 -21.96
C ILE A 17 -3.61 2.95 -22.66
N LYS A 18 -4.18 1.88 -23.23
CA LYS A 18 -5.40 1.93 -24.06
C LYS A 18 -6.65 1.37 -23.37
N ALA A 19 -6.48 0.52 -22.37
CA ALA A 19 -7.51 -0.02 -21.51
C ALA A 19 -6.85 -0.57 -20.24
N ILE A 20 -7.60 -0.69 -19.15
CA ILE A 20 -7.15 -1.32 -17.92
C ILE A 20 -8.20 -2.30 -17.41
N GLY A 21 -7.77 -3.24 -16.55
CA GLY A 21 -8.66 -4.10 -15.78
C GLY A 21 -8.04 -4.33 -14.41
N THR A 22 -8.85 -4.53 -13.38
CA THR A 22 -8.37 -4.71 -12.01
C THR A 22 -9.02 -5.91 -11.33
N VAL A 23 -8.25 -6.61 -10.49
CA VAL A 23 -8.75 -7.71 -9.66
C VAL A 23 -8.40 -7.38 -8.21
N ARG A 24 -9.43 -7.31 -7.36
CA ARG A 24 -9.28 -6.90 -5.94
C ARG A 24 -8.49 -5.58 -5.83
N ALA A 25 -8.96 -4.56 -6.53
CA ALA A 25 -8.32 -3.25 -6.53
C ALA A 25 -8.23 -2.68 -5.10
N VAL A 26 -7.05 -2.18 -4.76
CA VAL A 26 -6.77 -1.52 -3.49
C VAL A 26 -6.18 -0.17 -3.82
N ASN A 27 -6.77 0.94 -3.38
CA ASN A 27 -6.04 2.20 -3.35
C ASN A 27 -5.13 2.18 -2.11
N ILE A 28 -3.82 1.97 -2.29
CA ILE A 28 -2.89 1.79 -1.16
C ILE A 28 -2.89 3.01 -0.25
N GLY A 29 -3.02 4.22 -0.79
CA GLY A 29 -3.08 5.43 0.01
C GLY A 29 -4.34 5.49 0.86
N SER A 30 -5.50 5.21 0.27
CA SER A 30 -6.76 5.11 1.04
C SER A 30 -6.71 3.99 2.08
N MET A 31 -6.20 2.81 1.75
CA MET A 31 -6.11 1.69 2.69
C MET A 31 -5.26 2.04 3.93
N PHE A 32 -4.11 2.70 3.74
CA PHE A 32 -3.24 3.11 4.85
C PHE A 32 -3.78 4.34 5.60
N ARG A 33 -4.42 5.28 4.91
CA ARG A 33 -4.91 6.54 5.49
C ARG A 33 -6.25 6.41 6.20
N HIS A 34 -7.15 5.58 5.67
CA HIS A 34 -8.54 5.43 6.15
C HIS A 34 -8.78 4.09 6.84
N GLY A 35 -7.78 3.22 6.85
CA GLY A 35 -7.92 1.83 7.27
C GLY A 35 -8.73 1.01 6.26
N ARG A 36 -8.75 -0.31 6.46
CA ARG A 36 -9.44 -1.24 5.57
C ARG A 36 -10.95 -1.00 5.49
N GLU A 37 -11.55 -0.59 6.59
CA GLU A 37 -13.00 -0.32 6.71
C GLU A 37 -13.36 1.11 6.33
N ASN A 38 -12.39 1.94 5.94
CA ASN A 38 -12.58 3.34 5.55
C ASN A 38 -13.24 4.18 6.66
N THR A 39 -12.85 3.96 7.91
CA THR A 39 -13.43 4.59 9.11
C THR A 39 -12.54 5.66 9.74
N VAL A 40 -11.23 5.66 9.43
CA VAL A 40 -10.27 6.64 9.96
C VAL A 40 -10.32 7.92 9.12
N LYS A 41 -10.42 9.09 9.75
CA LYS A 41 -10.38 10.37 9.01
C LYS A 41 -8.95 10.63 8.53
N SER A 42 -8.80 11.27 7.37
CA SER A 42 -7.49 11.60 6.82
C SER A 42 -6.56 12.35 7.79
N ILE A 43 -7.12 13.25 8.60
CA ILE A 43 -6.35 14.02 9.59
C ILE A 43 -5.81 13.14 10.72
N ASP A 44 -6.55 12.09 11.10
CA ASP A 44 -6.16 11.17 12.17
C ASP A 44 -5.01 10.24 11.73
N ALA A 45 -4.69 10.19 10.43
CA ALA A 45 -3.54 9.48 9.89
C ALA A 45 -2.23 10.31 9.89
N LEU A 46 -2.26 11.56 10.37
CA LEU A 46 -1.06 12.41 10.51
C LEU A 46 0.10 11.72 11.26
N PRO A 47 -0.13 10.95 12.35
CA PRO A 47 0.96 10.23 13.02
C PRO A 47 1.73 9.26 12.11
N TYR A 48 1.08 8.70 11.08
CA TYR A 48 1.75 7.85 10.09
C TYR A 48 2.61 8.65 9.11
N VAL A 49 2.23 9.89 8.79
CA VAL A 49 3.06 10.82 8.02
C VAL A 49 4.31 11.20 8.81
N GLU A 50 4.14 11.50 10.10
CA GLU A 50 5.24 11.79 11.02
C GLU A 50 6.16 10.58 11.16
N ALA A 51 5.61 9.38 11.35
CA ALA A 51 6.39 8.14 11.44
C ALA A 51 7.26 7.90 10.21
N GLY A 52 6.71 8.03 8.99
CA GLY A 52 7.49 7.87 7.76
C GLY A 52 8.53 8.99 7.55
N SER A 53 8.26 10.19 8.06
CA SER A 53 9.22 11.31 7.99
C SER A 53 10.37 11.11 8.96
N ASN A 54 10.08 10.72 10.21
CA ASN A 54 11.07 10.41 11.24
C ASN A 54 11.91 9.17 10.86
N ALA A 55 11.31 8.16 10.22
CA ALA A 55 12.02 6.99 9.74
C ALA A 55 13.17 7.37 8.79
N ARG A 56 13.04 8.43 7.97
CA ARG A 56 14.15 8.89 7.11
C ARG A 56 15.33 9.42 7.91
N THR A 57 15.07 10.12 9.02
CA THR A 57 16.10 10.59 9.96
C THR A 57 16.74 9.39 10.67
N SER A 58 15.95 8.40 11.08
CA SER A 58 16.48 7.17 11.67
C SER A 58 17.35 6.41 10.67
N ASP A 59 16.89 6.22 9.43
CA ASP A 59 17.61 5.48 8.39
C ASP A 59 19.03 6.01 8.15
N ILE A 60 19.17 7.34 8.06
CA ILE A 60 20.49 7.97 7.86
C ILE A 60 21.37 7.90 9.11
N SER A 61 20.78 7.94 10.29
CA SER A 61 21.52 7.94 11.56
C SER A 61 22.01 6.55 11.95
N SER A 62 21.23 5.50 11.65
CA SER A 62 21.57 4.11 11.95
C SER A 62 22.34 3.42 10.83
N GLY A 63 22.15 3.84 9.56
CA GLY A 63 22.60 3.08 8.40
C GLY A 63 21.74 1.86 8.08
N GLU A 64 20.60 1.69 8.76
CA GLU A 64 19.66 0.59 8.60
C GLU A 64 18.26 1.11 8.23
N TYR A 65 17.48 0.34 7.48
CA TYR A 65 16.14 0.74 7.06
C TYR A 65 15.06 0.17 7.97
N ALA A 66 14.31 1.05 8.63
CA ALA A 66 13.11 0.63 9.35
C ALA A 66 12.07 0.04 8.38
N VAL A 67 11.35 -1.00 8.81
CA VAL A 67 10.36 -1.71 7.99
C VAL A 67 8.96 -1.64 8.59
N MET A 68 7.95 -1.82 7.73
CA MET A 68 6.54 -1.90 8.10
C MET A 68 5.84 -3.05 7.34
N PRO A 69 4.85 -3.71 7.95
CA PRO A 69 4.12 -4.81 7.30
C PRO A 69 3.29 -4.34 6.10
N LEU A 70 3.27 -5.12 5.02
CA LEU A 70 2.28 -5.02 3.92
C LEU A 70 1.20 -6.09 4.05
N ALA A 71 1.59 -7.29 4.49
CA ALA A 71 0.73 -8.30 5.08
C ALA A 71 1.11 -8.46 6.55
N PRO A 72 0.24 -9.02 7.42
CA PRO A 72 0.65 -9.34 8.78
C PRO A 72 1.90 -10.24 8.75
N MET A 73 2.91 -9.92 9.56
CA MET A 73 4.18 -10.67 9.58
C MET A 73 4.08 -11.95 10.42
N LYS A 74 3.05 -12.04 11.28
CA LYS A 74 2.68 -13.23 12.05
C LYS A 74 1.19 -13.50 11.89
N GLU A 75 0.80 -14.76 11.99
CA GLU A 75 -0.61 -15.16 11.90
C GLU A 75 -1.47 -14.47 12.98
N SER A 76 -0.92 -14.35 14.20
CA SER A 76 -1.59 -13.71 15.35
C SER A 76 -1.85 -12.22 15.19
N ASP A 77 -1.15 -11.56 14.27
CA ASP A 77 -1.30 -10.12 14.03
C ASP A 77 -2.50 -9.82 13.10
N ALA A 78 -3.15 -10.86 12.55
CA ALA A 78 -4.31 -10.71 11.69
C ALA A 78 -5.60 -10.52 12.52
N PRO A 79 -6.28 -9.36 12.41
CA PRO A 79 -7.52 -9.10 13.17
C PRO A 79 -8.76 -9.78 12.56
N ASN A 80 -8.63 -10.41 11.39
CA ASN A 80 -9.71 -11.12 10.71
C ASN A 80 -9.16 -12.17 9.73
N GLU A 81 -10.04 -13.06 9.27
CA GLU A 81 -9.68 -14.16 8.37
C GLU A 81 -9.08 -13.68 7.05
N GLU A 82 -9.51 -12.54 6.52
CA GLU A 82 -8.97 -12.04 5.25
C GLU A 82 -7.50 -11.62 5.39
N LEU A 83 -7.13 -10.98 6.50
CA LEU A 83 -5.73 -10.65 6.80
C LEU A 83 -4.93 -11.88 7.20
N ARG A 84 -5.55 -12.88 7.84
CA ARG A 84 -4.91 -14.17 8.12
C ARG A 84 -4.54 -14.87 6.82
N GLN A 85 -5.44 -14.86 5.82
CA GLN A 85 -5.16 -15.39 4.49
C GLN A 85 -4.09 -14.59 3.73
N ALA A 86 -3.96 -13.28 3.98
CA ALA A 86 -2.87 -12.49 3.44
C ALA A 86 -1.52 -12.93 4.05
N TRP A 87 -1.45 -13.10 5.37
CA TRP A 87 -0.28 -13.71 6.01
C TRP A 87 0.03 -15.09 5.43
N GLU A 88 -0.98 -15.97 5.33
CA GLU A 88 -0.83 -17.33 4.82
C GLU A 88 -0.28 -17.33 3.39
N TYR A 89 -0.75 -16.40 2.55
CA TYR A 89 -0.28 -16.24 1.17
C TYR A 89 1.21 -15.89 1.10
N TYR A 90 1.69 -14.96 1.94
CA TYR A 90 3.06 -14.45 1.86
C TYR A 90 4.07 -15.24 2.71
N HIS A 91 3.62 -15.97 3.74
CA HIS A 91 4.49 -16.55 4.77
C HIS A 91 4.34 -18.07 4.94
N THR A 92 3.65 -18.75 4.02
CA THR A 92 3.54 -20.23 4.00
C THR A 92 3.76 -20.79 2.60
N PRO A 93 3.96 -22.12 2.44
CA PRO A 93 4.08 -22.76 1.12
C PRO A 93 2.91 -22.53 0.16
N ARG A 94 1.79 -21.93 0.61
CA ARG A 94 0.69 -21.50 -0.27
C ARG A 94 1.17 -20.63 -1.43
N ALA A 95 2.01 -19.62 -1.16
CA ALA A 95 2.57 -18.75 -2.19
C ALA A 95 3.84 -17.96 -1.75
N GLN A 96 4.49 -18.34 -0.64
CA GLN A 96 5.71 -17.66 -0.18
C GLN A 96 6.81 -17.69 -1.24
N TYR A 97 7.62 -16.64 -1.26
CA TYR A 97 8.77 -16.56 -2.14
C TYR A 97 9.89 -15.73 -1.52
N PRO A 98 11.19 -16.11 -1.66
CA PRO A 98 12.30 -15.44 -0.97
C PRO A 98 12.43 -13.94 -1.26
N THR A 99 12.03 -13.50 -2.46
CA THR A 99 12.11 -12.08 -2.86
C THR A 99 10.83 -11.29 -2.59
N ALA A 100 9.85 -11.89 -1.88
CA ALA A 100 8.58 -11.26 -1.54
C ALA A 100 8.31 -11.34 -0.03
N PRO A 101 9.10 -10.64 0.80
CA PRO A 101 9.13 -10.87 2.25
C PRO A 101 7.93 -10.30 3.03
N GLY A 102 6.95 -9.67 2.36
CA GLY A 102 5.71 -9.20 2.99
C GLY A 102 5.80 -7.85 3.72
N TYR A 103 6.94 -7.15 3.64
CA TYR A 103 7.14 -5.82 4.25
C TYR A 103 7.61 -4.77 3.23
N ALA A 104 7.52 -3.50 3.62
CA ALA A 104 8.08 -2.35 2.92
C ALA A 104 8.93 -1.49 3.87
N THR A 105 9.70 -0.56 3.34
CA THR A 105 10.45 0.39 4.17
C THR A 105 9.52 1.45 4.77
N LEU A 106 9.65 1.71 6.08
CA LEU A 106 8.80 2.66 6.82
C LEU A 106 8.96 4.10 6.28
N ARG A 107 10.13 4.45 5.74
CA ARG A 107 10.36 5.75 5.07
C ARG A 107 9.38 6.08 3.94
N SER A 108 8.70 5.07 3.38
CA SER A 108 7.71 5.23 2.32
C SER A 108 6.33 5.61 2.87
N LEU A 109 6.08 5.42 4.17
CA LEU A 109 4.77 5.58 4.78
C LEU A 109 4.22 7.00 4.61
N ASN A 110 5.07 8.02 4.75
CA ASN A 110 4.64 9.41 4.57
C ASN A 110 4.17 9.72 3.14
N GLN A 111 4.79 9.08 2.14
CA GLN A 111 4.37 9.18 0.74
C GLN A 111 3.11 8.36 0.47
N ILE A 112 2.99 7.17 1.06
CA ILE A 112 1.81 6.31 0.91
C ILE A 112 0.57 6.98 1.51
N ILE A 113 0.66 7.53 2.72
CA ILE A 113 -0.48 8.17 3.39
C ILE A 113 -0.99 9.37 2.59
N THR A 114 -0.11 10.11 1.91
CA THR A 114 -0.48 11.27 1.09
C THR A 114 -0.76 10.92 -0.38
N TYR A 115 -0.64 9.65 -0.77
CA TYR A 115 -0.91 9.19 -2.13
C TYR A 115 -2.40 8.93 -2.37
N ASP A 116 -2.82 9.12 -3.63
CA ASP A 116 -4.11 8.69 -4.14
C ASP A 116 -3.94 8.05 -5.52
N ALA A 117 -4.27 6.76 -5.61
CA ALA A 117 -4.25 5.99 -6.85
C ALA A 117 -5.19 6.54 -7.94
N TYR A 118 -6.22 7.29 -7.55
CA TYR A 118 -7.23 7.84 -8.45
C TYR A 118 -7.17 9.37 -8.57
N HIS A 119 -6.05 9.98 -8.17
CA HIS A 119 -5.87 11.42 -8.31
C HIS A 119 -6.13 11.88 -9.77
N MET A 120 -7.08 12.80 -9.94
CA MET A 120 -7.54 13.35 -11.22
C MET A 120 -8.16 12.32 -12.19
N ALA A 121 -8.60 11.16 -11.69
CA ALA A 121 -9.23 10.14 -12.53
C ALA A 121 -10.51 10.64 -13.21
N GLU A 122 -11.27 11.51 -12.54
CA GLU A 122 -12.48 12.16 -13.05
C GLU A 122 -12.24 13.02 -14.31
N VAL A 123 -10.98 13.41 -14.57
CA VAL A 123 -10.58 14.19 -15.74
C VAL A 123 -9.84 13.33 -16.76
N TYR A 124 -8.83 12.58 -16.31
CA TYR A 124 -7.84 11.97 -17.20
C TYR A 124 -7.96 10.45 -17.36
N LEU A 125 -8.71 9.75 -16.50
CA LEU A 125 -8.95 8.33 -16.66
C LEU A 125 -10.11 8.09 -17.63
N THR A 126 -9.81 8.19 -18.92
CA THR A 126 -10.79 8.10 -20.02
C THR A 126 -10.70 6.81 -20.82
N GLN A 127 -9.73 5.95 -20.50
CA GLN A 127 -9.58 4.62 -21.08
C GLN A 127 -10.70 3.68 -20.58
N PRO A 128 -11.12 2.69 -21.38
CA PRO A 128 -11.98 1.60 -20.92
C PRO A 128 -11.42 0.88 -19.68
N MET A 129 -12.33 0.50 -18.78
CA MET A 129 -12.08 -0.23 -17.53
C MET A 129 -12.90 -1.51 -17.46
#